data_AF-A0A3B4V0U4-F1
#
_entry.id   AF-A0A3B4V0U4-F1
#
_cell.length_a   1.000
_cell.length_b   1.000
_cell.length_c   1.000
_cell.angle_alpha   90.00
_cell.angle_beta   90.00
_cell.angle_gamma   90.00
#
_symmetry.space_group_name_H-M   'P 1'
#
loop_
_entity.id
_entity.type
_entity.pdbx_description
1 polymer ?
#
loop_
_entity_poly.entity_id
_entity_poly.type
_entity_poly.pdbx_seq_one_letter_code
_entity_poly.pdbx_strand_id
1 'polypeptide(L)'
;MVAVFKEYNLRQHYESRHKDRYNSLQGQMRADKLSKLKSGLLAQQTTFVRQAQLNQLSVRASYRVAQLIASSGKPYTDGEFVKKCMNAVAEEVCSEKKDVFNAVSLSASTITRRIEELGGNVYAQLQQKTKEFDFFSLALDESTDVQDTAQLLIFIRGVSANFEMCEELAALKSLKGTTTGEDIFCQVCQTMEELDLDWSKLASITTDGAPSMVGMSRGLIGRMNQEMEERGLTALIHQQALCCKVLTWDSVMKVVVSCINFIKAKGLKHRQFQEFLSELGSAHGNVLYYTEVRWLSRGRVLRRFYELLPEINAFLHSKDKTVPELIDPEWKWHLTFLTDVTEMLNSFNLQLQGQGKLICDMYSHIKAFEVKLALLLEQVKKHNFIHLPATQNLSAENPVVPFPAEKCEEALEMLKAEFGVRFRELHVNAKEIRLFQNPFVVDIDEAQPSYQFELAEL
;
A
#
# COMPACT_ATOMS: atom_id res chain seq x y z
N MET A 1 -5.27 -17.68 -43.55
CA MET A 1 -5.32 -17.94 -45.01
C MET A 1 -6.76 -18.28 -45.38
N VAL A 2 -7.54 -17.32 -45.90
CA VAL A 2 -8.89 -17.63 -46.41
C VAL A 2 -8.67 -18.45 -47.68
N ALA A 3 -9.08 -19.72 -47.68
CA ALA A 3 -8.90 -20.59 -48.83
C ALA A 3 -9.65 -19.99 -50.03
N VAL A 4 -8.92 -19.53 -51.04
CA VAL A 4 -9.52 -19.07 -52.30
C VAL A 4 -10.05 -20.31 -53.01
N PHE A 5 -11.38 -20.46 -53.05
CA PHE A 5 -12.01 -21.55 -53.78
C PHE A 5 -11.67 -21.41 -55.26
N LYS A 6 -10.88 -22.35 -55.80
CA LYS A 6 -10.57 -22.41 -57.23
C LYS A 6 -11.88 -22.59 -58.01
N GLU A 7 -12.10 -21.79 -59.04
CA GLU A 7 -13.33 -21.79 -59.86
C GLU A 7 -13.69 -23.19 -60.35
N TYR A 8 -12.68 -23.96 -60.78
CA TYR A 8 -12.82 -25.34 -61.20
C TYR A 8 -13.53 -26.22 -60.16
N ASN A 9 -13.14 -26.12 -58.89
CA ASN A 9 -13.71 -26.93 -57.80
C ASN A 9 -15.15 -26.53 -57.49
N LEU A 10 -15.45 -25.22 -57.52
CA LEU A 10 -16.81 -24.69 -57.35
C LEU A 10 -17.73 -25.15 -58.48
N ARG A 11 -17.26 -25.08 -59.72
CA ARG A 11 -18.01 -25.51 -60.90
C ARG A 11 -18.27 -27.00 -60.87
N GLN A 12 -17.26 -27.82 -60.58
CA GLN A 12 -17.41 -29.27 -60.46
C GLN A 12 -18.38 -29.66 -59.33
N HIS A 13 -18.32 -29.00 -58.17
CA HIS A 13 -19.26 -29.23 -57.07
C HIS A 13 -20.70 -28.87 -57.46
N TYR A 14 -20.90 -27.72 -58.12
CA TYR A 14 -22.21 -27.33 -58.61
C TYR A 14 -22.75 -28.35 -59.62
N GLU A 15 -21.95 -28.71 -60.61
CA GLU A 15 -22.33 -29.64 -61.67
C GLU A 15 -22.67 -31.04 -61.15
N SER A 16 -21.95 -31.53 -60.14
CA SER A 16 -22.13 -32.88 -59.59
C SER A 16 -23.19 -32.99 -58.48
N ARG A 17 -23.51 -31.91 -57.76
CA ARG A 17 -24.40 -31.97 -56.58
C ARG A 17 -25.65 -31.10 -56.67
N HIS A 18 -25.64 -30.06 -57.49
CA HIS A 18 -26.65 -28.99 -57.45
C HIS A 18 -27.31 -28.75 -58.80
N LYS A 19 -26.70 -29.22 -59.89
CA LYS A 19 -27.14 -29.02 -61.29
C LYS A 19 -28.61 -29.37 -61.50
N ASP A 20 -29.01 -30.59 -61.16
CA ASP A 20 -30.38 -31.07 -61.41
C ASP A 20 -31.43 -30.31 -60.58
N ARG A 21 -31.02 -29.72 -59.46
CA ARG A 21 -31.91 -29.01 -58.53
C ARG A 21 -32.14 -27.56 -58.91
N TYR A 22 -31.19 -26.90 -59.58
CA TYR A 22 -31.25 -25.45 -59.81
C TYR A 22 -31.20 -25.04 -61.29
N ASN A 23 -30.75 -25.89 -62.22
CA ASN A 23 -30.67 -25.53 -63.64
C ASN A 23 -32.03 -25.30 -64.29
N SER A 24 -33.08 -25.95 -63.80
CA SER A 24 -34.46 -25.81 -64.29
C SER A 24 -35.11 -24.47 -63.93
N LEU A 25 -34.57 -23.73 -62.96
CA LEU A 25 -35.09 -22.42 -62.56
C LEU A 25 -34.65 -21.38 -63.57
N GLN A 26 -35.58 -20.61 -64.15
CA GLN A 26 -35.32 -19.50 -65.08
C GLN A 26 -36.14 -18.25 -64.73
N GLY A 27 -35.77 -17.09 -65.28
CA GLY A 27 -36.50 -15.83 -65.10
C GLY A 27 -36.72 -15.46 -63.62
N GLN A 28 -37.96 -15.09 -63.28
CA GLN A 28 -38.34 -14.63 -61.93
C GLN A 28 -38.15 -15.72 -60.85
N MET A 29 -38.42 -17.00 -61.16
CA MET A 29 -38.25 -18.10 -60.20
C MET A 29 -36.78 -18.27 -59.79
N ARG A 30 -35.84 -18.01 -60.71
CA ARG A 30 -34.40 -18.01 -60.40
C ARG A 30 -34.05 -16.82 -59.50
N ALA A 31 -34.56 -15.64 -59.81
CA ALA A 31 -34.34 -14.44 -59.00
C ALA A 31 -34.87 -14.61 -57.56
N ASP A 32 -36.08 -15.14 -57.39
CA ASP A 32 -36.71 -15.38 -56.09
C ASP A 32 -35.94 -16.44 -55.28
N LYS A 33 -35.50 -17.53 -55.93
CA LYS A 33 -34.70 -18.55 -55.26
C LYS A 33 -33.35 -18.01 -54.82
N LEU A 34 -32.69 -17.19 -55.66
CA LEU A 34 -31.42 -16.57 -55.34
C LEU A 34 -31.56 -15.55 -54.20
N SER A 35 -32.65 -14.77 -54.19
CA SER A 35 -33.00 -13.88 -53.08
C SER A 35 -33.19 -14.66 -51.77
N LYS A 36 -33.92 -15.79 -51.81
CA LYS A 36 -34.11 -16.66 -50.63
C LYS A 36 -32.81 -17.31 -50.14
N LEU A 37 -31.92 -17.70 -51.04
CA LEU A 37 -30.61 -18.25 -50.67
C LEU A 37 -29.69 -17.17 -50.08
N LYS A 38 -29.70 -15.96 -50.65
CA LYS A 38 -28.97 -14.80 -50.09
C LYS A 38 -29.49 -14.41 -48.72
N SER A 39 -30.81 -14.33 -48.53
CA SER A 39 -31.39 -14.01 -47.21
C SER A 39 -31.11 -15.11 -46.18
N GLY A 40 -31.14 -16.39 -46.59
CA GLY A 40 -30.75 -17.51 -45.74
C GLY A 40 -29.27 -17.47 -45.33
N LEU A 41 -28.37 -17.16 -46.27
CA LEU A 41 -26.94 -17.00 -45.98
C LEU A 41 -26.68 -15.82 -45.03
N LEU A 42 -27.30 -14.67 -45.29
CA LEU A 42 -27.20 -13.50 -44.41
C LEU A 42 -27.68 -13.85 -42.99
N ALA A 43 -28.84 -14.51 -42.86
CA ALA A 43 -29.34 -14.94 -41.55
C ALA A 43 -28.37 -15.88 -40.82
N GLN A 44 -27.75 -16.82 -41.52
CA GLN A 44 -26.72 -17.70 -40.94
C GLN A 44 -25.49 -16.89 -40.47
N GLN A 45 -24.96 -16.01 -41.33
CA GLN A 45 -23.80 -15.18 -40.99
C GLN A 45 -24.09 -14.25 -39.80
N THR A 46 -25.26 -13.59 -39.78
CA THR A 46 -25.70 -12.75 -38.67
C THR A 46 -25.79 -13.54 -37.36
N THR A 47 -26.22 -14.81 -37.41
CA THR A 47 -26.28 -15.67 -36.23
C THR A 47 -24.88 -15.96 -35.67
N PHE A 48 -23.92 -16.30 -36.54
CA PHE A 48 -22.53 -16.54 -36.12
C PHE A 48 -21.86 -15.28 -35.55
N VAL A 49 -22.04 -14.13 -36.20
CA VAL A 49 -21.50 -12.84 -35.73
C VAL A 49 -22.09 -12.47 -34.37
N ARG A 50 -23.41 -12.61 -34.20
CA ARG A 50 -24.09 -12.36 -32.93
C ARG A 50 -23.58 -13.26 -31.81
N GLN A 51 -23.39 -14.56 -32.08
CA GLN A 51 -22.85 -15.49 -31.08
C GLN A 51 -21.41 -15.13 -30.68
N ALA A 52 -20.57 -14.75 -31.66
CA ALA A 52 -19.20 -14.32 -31.39
C ALA A 52 -19.17 -13.04 -30.52
N GLN A 53 -20.04 -12.06 -30.81
CA GLN A 53 -20.18 -10.84 -30.02
C GLN A 53 -20.65 -11.13 -28.58
N LEU A 54 -21.65 -12.01 -28.41
CA LEU A 54 -22.12 -12.42 -27.09
C LEU A 54 -21.00 -13.09 -26.27
N ASN A 55 -20.22 -13.98 -26.90
CA ASN A 55 -19.07 -14.61 -26.24
C ASN A 55 -18.01 -13.58 -25.81
N GLN A 56 -17.71 -12.58 -26.66
CA GLN A 56 -16.79 -11.49 -26.31
C GLN A 56 -17.29 -10.66 -25.12
N LEU A 57 -18.57 -10.30 -25.11
CA LEU A 57 -19.18 -9.55 -24.01
C LEU A 57 -19.13 -10.33 -22.70
N SER A 58 -19.46 -11.63 -22.72
CA SER A 58 -19.38 -12.50 -21.53
C SER A 58 -17.95 -12.62 -21.01
N VAL A 59 -16.96 -12.76 -21.89
CA VAL A 59 -15.54 -12.80 -21.49
C VAL A 59 -15.12 -11.45 -20.88
N ARG A 60 -15.47 -10.33 -21.52
CA ARG A 60 -15.16 -8.98 -20.99
C ARG A 60 -15.79 -8.75 -19.61
N ALA A 61 -17.05 -9.18 -19.43
CA ALA A 61 -17.73 -9.15 -18.13
C ALA A 61 -16.98 -9.99 -17.10
N SER A 62 -16.52 -11.19 -17.47
CA SER A 62 -15.75 -12.06 -16.56
C SER A 62 -14.45 -11.40 -16.06
N TYR A 63 -13.71 -10.70 -16.94
CA TYR A 63 -12.52 -9.94 -16.54
C TYR A 63 -12.87 -8.78 -15.59
N ARG A 64 -13.99 -8.09 -15.80
CA ARG A 64 -14.41 -6.98 -14.93
C ARG A 64 -14.77 -7.46 -13.55
N VAL A 65 -15.49 -8.57 -13.44
CA VAL A 65 -15.77 -9.19 -12.14
C VAL A 65 -14.47 -9.67 -11.47
N ALA A 66 -13.58 -10.32 -12.22
CA ALA A 66 -12.29 -10.78 -11.71
C ALA A 66 -11.42 -9.62 -11.18
N GLN A 67 -11.38 -8.49 -11.90
CA GLN A 67 -10.70 -7.27 -11.46
C GLN A 67 -11.28 -6.74 -10.14
N LEU A 68 -12.61 -6.68 -10.01
CA LEU A 68 -13.28 -6.22 -8.79
C LEU A 68 -13.01 -7.13 -7.59
N ILE A 69 -13.00 -8.44 -7.80
CA ILE A 69 -12.63 -9.43 -6.77
C ILE A 69 -11.19 -9.20 -6.31
N ALA A 70 -10.26 -9.07 -7.25
CA ALA A 70 -8.85 -8.85 -6.96
C ALA A 70 -8.60 -7.53 -6.23
N SER A 71 -9.12 -6.41 -6.74
CA SER A 71 -8.92 -5.08 -6.16
C SER A 71 -9.57 -4.92 -4.78
N SER A 72 -10.54 -5.78 -4.45
CA SER A 72 -11.20 -5.81 -3.15
C SER A 72 -10.59 -6.82 -2.17
N GLY A 73 -9.52 -7.52 -2.56
CA GLY A 73 -8.87 -8.55 -1.74
C GLY A 73 -9.79 -9.73 -1.40
N LYS A 74 -10.72 -10.08 -2.29
CA LYS A 74 -11.70 -11.15 -2.06
C LYS A 74 -11.20 -12.51 -2.54
N PRO A 75 -11.63 -13.63 -1.91
CA PRO A 75 -11.29 -14.97 -2.36
C PRO A 75 -11.76 -15.24 -3.80
N TYR A 76 -11.03 -16.06 -4.55
CA TYR A 76 -11.40 -16.42 -5.92
C TYR A 76 -12.75 -17.15 -6.00
N THR A 77 -13.14 -17.86 -4.93
CA THR A 77 -14.43 -18.54 -4.80
C THR A 77 -15.62 -17.60 -4.81
N ASP A 78 -15.43 -16.31 -4.49
CA ASP A 78 -16.52 -15.32 -4.47
C ASP A 78 -17.12 -15.12 -5.87
N GLY A 79 -16.39 -15.46 -6.95
CA GLY A 79 -16.94 -15.44 -8.31
C GLY A 79 -18.22 -16.28 -8.46
N GLU A 80 -18.30 -17.42 -7.77
CA GLU A 80 -19.49 -18.28 -7.80
C GLU A 80 -20.66 -17.65 -7.05
N PHE A 81 -20.38 -16.97 -5.93
CA PHE A 81 -21.40 -16.24 -5.18
C PHE A 81 -21.92 -15.04 -5.99
N VAL A 82 -21.03 -14.26 -6.60
CA VAL A 82 -21.40 -13.16 -7.50
C VAL A 82 -22.26 -13.67 -8.65
N LYS A 83 -21.93 -14.82 -9.25
CA LYS A 83 -22.75 -15.43 -10.29
C LYS A 83 -24.16 -15.76 -9.82
N LYS A 84 -24.29 -16.33 -8.61
CA LYS A 84 -25.61 -16.62 -8.01
C LYS A 84 -26.42 -15.35 -7.84
N CYS A 85 -25.82 -14.28 -7.32
CA CYS A 85 -26.47 -12.97 -7.17
C CYS A 85 -26.93 -12.40 -8.52
N MET A 86 -26.06 -12.40 -9.54
CA MET A 86 -26.38 -11.91 -10.87
C MET A 86 -27.55 -12.66 -11.50
N ASN A 87 -27.58 -13.99 -11.36
CA ASN A 87 -28.65 -14.82 -11.89
C ASN A 87 -29.98 -14.61 -11.17
N ALA A 88 -29.98 -14.49 -9.84
CA ALA A 88 -31.19 -14.21 -9.07
C ALA A 88 -31.82 -12.86 -9.48
N VAL A 89 -31.00 -11.83 -9.69
CA VAL A 89 -31.48 -10.53 -10.17
C VAL A 89 -31.97 -10.62 -11.63
N ALA A 90 -31.25 -11.34 -12.49
CA ALA A 90 -31.66 -11.50 -13.88
C ALA A 90 -32.99 -12.26 -14.01
N GLU A 91 -33.25 -13.24 -13.16
CA GLU A 91 -34.52 -13.98 -13.11
C GLU A 91 -35.72 -13.07 -12.83
N GLU A 92 -35.59 -12.13 -11.88
CA GLU A 92 -36.69 -11.24 -11.49
C GLU A 92 -36.83 -10.01 -12.41
N VAL A 93 -35.71 -9.40 -12.81
CA VAL A 93 -35.72 -8.08 -13.49
C VAL A 93 -35.71 -8.18 -15.02
N CYS A 94 -35.05 -9.20 -15.59
CA CYS A 94 -34.89 -9.35 -17.04
C CYS A 94 -34.72 -10.82 -17.45
N SER A 95 -35.75 -11.62 -17.16
CA SER A 95 -35.75 -13.07 -17.37
C SER A 95 -35.41 -13.46 -18.82
N GLU A 96 -35.73 -12.61 -19.80
CA GLU A 96 -35.42 -12.79 -21.22
C GLU A 96 -33.90 -12.77 -21.53
N LYS A 97 -33.07 -12.25 -20.60
CA LYS A 97 -31.61 -12.20 -20.72
C LYS A 97 -30.89 -13.20 -19.81
N LYS A 98 -31.61 -14.05 -19.09
CA LYS A 98 -31.04 -15.01 -18.13
C LYS A 98 -29.88 -15.83 -18.70
N ASP A 99 -30.01 -16.32 -19.93
CA ASP A 99 -28.97 -17.12 -20.59
C ASP A 99 -27.68 -16.33 -20.84
N VAL A 100 -27.78 -15.01 -21.05
CA VAL A 100 -26.61 -14.13 -21.22
C VAL A 100 -25.82 -14.01 -19.92
N PHE A 101 -26.50 -13.87 -18.78
CA PHE A 101 -25.86 -13.85 -17.46
C PHE A 101 -25.28 -15.22 -17.08
N ASN A 102 -26.02 -16.30 -17.37
CA ASN A 102 -25.56 -17.67 -17.16
C ASN A 102 -24.28 -18.00 -17.95
N ALA A 103 -24.11 -17.42 -19.14
CA ALA A 103 -22.94 -17.61 -19.98
C ALA A 103 -21.66 -16.96 -19.42
N VAL A 104 -21.75 -16.06 -18.43
CA VAL A 104 -20.56 -15.46 -17.80
C VAL A 104 -19.88 -16.50 -16.90
N SER A 105 -18.65 -16.87 -17.25
CA SER A 105 -17.85 -17.82 -16.47
C SER A 105 -17.19 -17.13 -15.28
N LEU A 106 -17.59 -17.48 -14.07
CA LEU A 106 -17.07 -16.93 -12.81
C LEU A 106 -16.70 -18.03 -11.80
N SER A 107 -16.35 -19.24 -12.27
CA SER A 107 -15.81 -20.27 -11.38
C SER A 107 -14.51 -19.80 -10.74
N ALA A 108 -14.14 -20.34 -9.58
CA ALA A 108 -12.88 -19.99 -8.92
C ALA A 108 -11.67 -20.09 -9.87
N SER A 109 -11.57 -21.19 -10.63
CA SER A 109 -10.52 -21.39 -11.64
C SER A 109 -10.54 -20.35 -12.77
N THR A 110 -11.72 -19.90 -13.19
CA THR A 110 -11.82 -18.84 -14.20
C THR A 110 -11.35 -17.52 -13.62
N ILE A 111 -11.79 -17.17 -12.42
CA ILE A 111 -11.37 -15.94 -11.74
C ILE A 111 -9.86 -15.93 -11.54
N THR A 112 -9.25 -17.02 -11.05
CA THR A 112 -7.80 -17.14 -10.91
C THR A 112 -7.08 -16.85 -12.22
N ARG A 113 -7.41 -17.57 -13.31
CA ARG A 113 -6.77 -17.35 -14.62
C ARG A 113 -6.94 -15.91 -15.12
N ARG A 114 -8.13 -15.32 -14.94
CA ARG A 114 -8.41 -13.95 -15.38
C ARG A 114 -7.58 -12.93 -14.59
N ILE A 115 -7.41 -13.14 -13.29
CA ILE A 115 -6.55 -12.30 -12.44
C ILE A 115 -5.09 -12.46 -12.85
N GLU A 116 -4.61 -13.67 -13.12
CA GLU A 116 -3.24 -13.93 -13.61
C GLU A 116 -2.99 -13.24 -14.95
N GLU A 117 -3.93 -13.35 -15.90
CA GLU A 117 -3.84 -12.67 -17.21
C GLU A 117 -3.84 -11.13 -17.06
N LEU A 118 -4.67 -10.58 -16.15
CA LEU A 118 -4.67 -9.16 -15.83
C LEU A 118 -3.35 -8.72 -15.19
N GLY A 119 -2.84 -9.49 -14.23
CA GLY A 119 -1.57 -9.24 -13.57
C GLY A 119 -0.40 -9.27 -14.55
N GLY A 120 -0.35 -10.27 -15.44
CA GLY A 120 0.63 -10.35 -16.51
C GLY A 120 0.55 -9.19 -17.49
N ASN A 121 -0.66 -8.69 -17.80
CA ASN A 121 -0.82 -7.50 -18.62
C ASN A 121 -0.32 -6.23 -17.92
N VAL A 122 -0.62 -6.05 -16.63
CA VAL A 122 -0.09 -4.92 -15.82
C VAL A 122 1.44 -4.98 -15.74
N TYR A 123 2.00 -6.17 -15.51
CA TYR A 123 3.45 -6.38 -15.48
C TYR A 123 4.10 -6.06 -16.82
N ALA A 124 3.51 -6.50 -17.94
CA ALA A 124 4.00 -6.16 -19.27
C ALA A 124 3.95 -4.65 -19.54
N GLN A 125 2.94 -3.93 -19.05
CA GLN A 125 2.89 -2.47 -19.14
C GLN A 125 4.01 -1.82 -18.32
N LEU A 126 4.28 -2.31 -17.11
CA LEU A 126 5.41 -1.84 -16.31
C LEU A 126 6.73 -2.05 -17.05
N GLN A 127 6.96 -3.23 -17.64
CA GLN A 127 8.16 -3.53 -18.43
C GLN A 127 8.33 -2.63 -19.67
N GLN A 128 7.24 -2.12 -20.26
CA GLN A 128 7.38 -1.11 -21.31
C GLN A 128 7.76 0.25 -20.73
N LYS A 129 7.14 0.66 -19.61
CA LYS A 129 7.45 1.92 -18.94
C LYS A 129 8.88 1.99 -18.42
N THR A 130 9.44 0.89 -17.92
CA THR A 130 10.82 0.86 -17.38
C THR A 130 11.86 1.26 -18.42
N LYS A 131 11.60 1.01 -19.71
CA LYS A 131 12.47 1.40 -20.82
C LYS A 131 12.54 2.90 -21.06
N GLU A 132 11.49 3.61 -20.64
CA GLU A 132 11.38 5.06 -20.77
C GLU A 132 12.03 5.80 -19.59
N PHE A 133 12.50 5.08 -18.57
CA PHE A 133 13.14 5.69 -17.41
C PHE A 133 14.55 6.19 -17.77
N ASP A 134 14.83 7.43 -17.41
CA ASP A 134 16.19 7.98 -17.39
C ASP A 134 16.89 7.60 -16.09
N PHE A 135 16.14 7.63 -14.99
CA PHE A 135 16.59 7.16 -13.68
C PHE A 135 15.47 6.44 -12.94
N PHE A 136 15.85 5.51 -12.06
CA PHE A 136 14.91 4.87 -11.16
C PHE A 136 15.54 4.57 -9.80
N SER A 137 14.70 4.35 -8.80
CA SER A 137 15.11 3.90 -7.47
C SER A 137 14.29 2.69 -7.06
N LEU A 138 14.84 1.86 -6.18
CA LEU A 138 14.13 0.72 -5.60
C LEU A 138 13.86 0.95 -4.12
N ALA A 139 12.70 0.52 -3.64
CA ALA A 139 12.42 0.41 -2.21
C ALA A 139 12.15 -1.05 -1.87
N LEU A 140 12.84 -1.55 -0.86
CA LEU A 140 12.87 -2.95 -0.50
C LEU A 140 12.40 -3.12 0.94
N ASP A 141 11.47 -4.04 1.13
CA ASP A 141 10.96 -4.40 2.45
C ASP A 141 10.76 -5.91 2.53
N GLU A 142 11.09 -6.49 3.68
CA GLU A 142 10.90 -7.91 3.94
C GLU A 142 9.73 -8.09 4.92
N SER A 143 8.79 -8.95 4.57
CA SER A 143 7.73 -9.37 5.50
C SER A 143 7.55 -10.87 5.46
N THR A 144 7.13 -11.45 6.58
CA THR A 144 6.74 -12.87 6.64
C THR A 144 5.24 -13.01 6.39
N ASP A 145 4.84 -13.96 5.55
CA ASP A 145 3.43 -14.29 5.32
C ASP A 145 2.86 -15.24 6.40
N VAL A 146 1.57 -15.57 6.29
CA VAL A 146 0.86 -16.43 7.26
C VAL A 146 1.33 -17.89 7.27
N GLN A 147 2.15 -18.30 6.30
CA GLN A 147 2.75 -19.63 6.20
C GLN A 147 4.23 -19.60 6.60
N ASP A 148 4.66 -18.55 7.30
CA ASP A 148 6.04 -18.32 7.73
C ASP A 148 7.05 -18.24 6.56
N THR A 149 6.57 -17.91 5.35
CA THR A 149 7.46 -17.68 4.20
C THR A 149 7.84 -16.20 4.14
N ALA A 150 9.14 -15.92 4.11
CA ALA A 150 9.64 -14.56 3.91
C ALA A 150 9.38 -14.11 2.47
N GLN A 151 8.83 -12.91 2.33
CA GLN A 151 8.49 -12.27 1.07
C GLN A 151 9.25 -10.95 0.99
N LEU A 152 10.04 -10.80 -0.06
CA LEU A 152 10.70 -9.55 -0.42
C LEU A 152 9.77 -8.75 -1.34
N LEU A 153 9.38 -7.57 -0.88
CA LEU A 153 8.67 -6.58 -1.68
C LEU A 153 9.69 -5.67 -2.35
N ILE A 154 9.59 -5.52 -3.67
CA ILE A 154 10.41 -4.63 -4.47
C ILE A 154 9.49 -3.61 -5.13
N PHE A 155 9.56 -2.37 -4.67
CA PHE A 155 8.92 -1.23 -5.32
C PHE A 155 9.91 -0.53 -6.23
N ILE A 156 9.44 -0.07 -7.39
CA ILE A 156 10.21 0.76 -8.31
C ILE A 156 9.59 2.15 -8.40
N ARG A 157 10.45 3.16 -8.37
CA ARG A 157 10.09 4.55 -8.66
C ARG A 157 10.99 5.05 -9.79
N GLY A 158 10.41 5.29 -10.96
CA GLY A 158 11.13 5.76 -12.15
C GLY A 158 10.69 7.15 -12.59
N VAL A 159 11.57 7.85 -13.29
CA VAL A 159 11.31 9.15 -13.92
C VAL A 159 11.72 9.11 -15.39
N SER A 160 10.87 9.61 -16.28
CA SER A 160 11.18 9.76 -17.71
C SER A 160 11.83 11.10 -18.02
N ALA A 161 12.34 11.25 -19.25
CA ALA A 161 12.89 12.51 -19.77
C ALA A 161 11.91 13.70 -19.69
N ASN A 162 10.60 13.42 -19.67
CA ASN A 162 9.55 14.44 -19.56
C ASN A 162 9.14 14.70 -18.10
N PHE A 163 9.92 14.21 -17.12
CA PHE A 163 9.62 14.27 -15.68
C PHE A 163 8.32 13.57 -15.28
N GLU A 164 7.87 12.59 -16.07
CA GLU A 164 6.74 11.75 -15.68
C GLU A 164 7.20 10.70 -14.67
N MET A 165 6.56 10.69 -13.50
CA MET A 165 6.87 9.79 -12.41
C MET A 165 6.02 8.51 -12.50
N CYS A 166 6.67 7.36 -12.33
CA CYS A 166 6.02 6.07 -12.22
C CYS A 166 6.41 5.42 -10.88
N GLU A 167 5.42 5.03 -10.08
CA GLU A 167 5.62 4.33 -8.79
C GLU A 167 4.77 3.06 -8.81
N GLU A 168 5.41 1.88 -8.80
CA GLU A 168 4.72 0.60 -8.91
C GLU A 168 5.41 -0.50 -8.09
N LEU A 169 4.67 -1.56 -7.77
CA LEU A 169 5.25 -2.79 -7.23
C LEU A 169 5.92 -3.57 -8.37
N ALA A 170 7.25 -3.62 -8.37
CA ALA A 170 8.04 -4.33 -9.37
C ALA A 170 7.98 -5.85 -9.17
N ALA A 171 8.13 -6.32 -7.93
CA ALA A 171 8.07 -7.75 -7.65
C ALA A 171 7.68 -8.05 -6.19
N LEU A 172 7.08 -9.23 -6.01
CA LEU A 172 6.93 -9.90 -4.73
C LEU A 172 7.65 -11.25 -4.85
N LYS A 173 8.81 -11.39 -4.20
CA LYS A 173 9.69 -12.56 -4.34
C LYS A 173 9.73 -13.35 -3.04
N SER A 174 9.42 -14.64 -3.10
CA SER A 174 9.52 -15.52 -1.92
C SER A 174 10.97 -15.94 -1.68
N LEU A 175 11.48 -15.68 -0.48
CA LEU A 175 12.79 -16.12 -0.02
C LEU A 175 12.63 -17.48 0.67
N LYS A 176 13.31 -18.51 0.14
CA LYS A 176 13.19 -19.89 0.62
C LYS A 176 14.41 -20.30 1.41
N GLY A 177 14.20 -20.75 2.65
CA GLY A 177 15.26 -21.26 3.53
C GLY A 177 15.93 -20.17 4.35
N THR A 178 16.56 -19.17 3.71
CA THR A 178 17.26 -18.07 4.39
C THR A 178 16.87 -16.70 3.83
N THR A 179 17.15 -15.65 4.60
CA THR A 179 16.90 -14.23 4.25
C THR A 179 18.18 -13.41 4.33
N THR A 180 19.29 -13.99 3.87
CA THR A 180 20.59 -13.30 3.88
C THR A 180 20.63 -12.20 2.83
N GLY A 181 21.59 -11.27 2.96
CA GLY A 181 21.80 -10.24 1.94
C GLY A 181 22.15 -10.81 0.55
N GLU A 182 22.70 -12.04 0.48
CA GLU A 182 22.88 -12.75 -0.79
C GLU A 182 21.54 -13.14 -1.42
N ASP A 183 20.66 -13.75 -0.62
CA ASP A 183 19.34 -14.21 -1.10
C ASP A 183 18.53 -13.02 -1.65
N ILE A 184 18.58 -11.90 -0.93
CA ILE A 184 17.91 -10.65 -1.31
C ILE A 184 18.56 -10.08 -2.58
N PHE A 185 19.90 -10.01 -2.65
CA PHE A 185 20.62 -9.52 -3.84
C PHE A 185 20.28 -10.33 -5.08
N CYS A 186 20.26 -11.66 -4.99
CA CYS A 186 19.85 -12.54 -6.09
C CYS A 186 18.43 -12.23 -6.60
N GLN A 187 17.47 -11.99 -5.69
CA GLN A 187 16.10 -11.63 -6.07
C GLN A 187 16.02 -10.24 -6.72
N VAL A 188 16.84 -9.29 -6.28
CA VAL A 188 16.95 -7.96 -6.91
C VAL A 188 17.53 -8.09 -8.32
N CYS A 189 18.63 -8.82 -8.50
CA CYS A 189 19.23 -9.07 -9.82
C CYS A 189 18.23 -9.73 -10.78
N GLN A 190 17.52 -10.76 -10.32
CA GLN A 190 16.48 -11.40 -11.13
C GLN A 190 15.37 -10.41 -11.53
N THR A 191 14.96 -9.53 -10.62
CA THR A 191 13.91 -8.54 -10.91
C THR A 191 14.40 -7.47 -11.90
N MET A 192 15.66 -7.07 -11.80
CA MET A 192 16.31 -6.16 -12.74
C MET A 192 16.36 -6.75 -14.15
N GLU A 193 16.73 -8.03 -14.26
CA GLU A 193 16.73 -8.77 -15.53
C GLU A 193 15.32 -8.92 -16.12
N GLU A 194 14.33 -9.32 -15.32
CA GLU A 194 12.95 -9.51 -15.78
C GLU A 194 12.32 -8.19 -16.30
N LEU A 195 12.67 -7.06 -15.69
CA LEU A 195 12.19 -5.73 -16.07
C LEU A 195 13.08 -5.01 -17.11
N ASP A 196 14.17 -5.65 -17.57
CA ASP A 196 15.13 -5.08 -18.51
C ASP A 196 15.68 -3.73 -18.03
N LEU A 197 16.00 -3.64 -16.74
CA LEU A 197 16.46 -2.41 -16.09
C LEU A 197 17.97 -2.25 -16.21
N ASP A 198 18.39 -1.04 -16.58
CA ASP A 198 19.80 -0.68 -16.66
C ASP A 198 20.32 -0.23 -15.28
N TRP A 199 21.24 -1.04 -14.76
CA TRP A 199 22.04 -0.78 -13.58
C TRP A 199 22.64 0.64 -13.52
N SER A 200 23.08 1.22 -14.64
CA SER A 200 23.66 2.58 -14.66
C SER A 200 22.65 3.67 -14.30
N LYS A 201 21.35 3.41 -14.53
CA LYS A 201 20.22 4.33 -14.26
C LYS A 201 19.64 4.19 -12.84
N LEU A 202 20.10 3.23 -12.05
CA LEU A 202 19.65 3.04 -10.68
C LEU A 202 20.18 4.17 -9.78
N ALA A 203 19.37 5.14 -9.42
CA ALA A 203 19.74 6.28 -8.60
C ALA A 203 19.95 5.93 -7.11
N SER A 204 19.08 5.09 -6.53
CA SER A 204 19.17 4.75 -5.11
C SER A 204 18.36 3.50 -4.74
N ILE A 205 18.71 2.92 -3.58
CA ILE A 205 17.93 1.86 -2.95
C ILE A 205 17.58 2.25 -1.53
N THR A 206 16.31 2.09 -1.18
CA THR A 206 15.79 2.35 0.16
C THR A 206 15.46 1.03 0.85
N THR A 207 15.96 0.83 2.08
CA THR A 207 15.71 -0.39 2.87
C THR A 207 15.24 -0.07 4.30
N ASP A 208 14.75 -1.09 5.02
CA ASP A 208 14.34 -1.01 6.43
C ASP A 208 15.51 -0.88 7.43
N GLY A 209 16.75 -1.01 6.97
CA GLY A 209 17.96 -0.94 7.80
C GLY A 209 18.31 -2.25 8.51
N ALA A 210 17.67 -3.38 8.20
CA ALA A 210 18.02 -4.67 8.77
C ALA A 210 19.46 -5.09 8.42
N PRO A 211 20.17 -5.86 9.28
CA PRO A 211 21.55 -6.28 9.00
C PRO A 211 21.73 -7.03 7.67
N SER A 212 20.73 -7.80 7.24
CA SER A 212 20.70 -8.47 5.93
C SER A 212 20.60 -7.48 4.75
N MET A 213 20.05 -6.29 4.97
CA MET A 213 19.92 -5.23 3.98
C MET A 213 21.18 -4.33 3.96
N VAL A 214 21.58 -3.77 5.10
CA VAL A 214 22.61 -2.70 5.15
C VAL A 214 24.01 -3.16 5.56
N GLY A 215 24.21 -4.44 5.87
CA GLY A 215 25.51 -4.95 6.30
C GLY A 215 26.61 -4.69 5.25
N MET A 216 27.72 -4.06 5.67
CA MET A 216 28.78 -3.59 4.76
C MET A 216 29.42 -4.68 3.89
N SER A 217 29.53 -5.91 4.40
CA SER A 217 30.19 -7.02 3.68
C SER A 217 29.22 -8.08 3.16
N ARG A 218 28.17 -8.39 3.94
CA ARG A 218 27.24 -9.50 3.67
C ARG A 218 25.81 -9.06 3.41
N GLY A 219 25.50 -7.80 3.67
CA GLY A 219 24.17 -7.24 3.40
C GLY A 219 24.00 -6.89 1.94
N LEU A 220 22.74 -6.70 1.52
CA LEU A 220 22.40 -6.29 0.15
C LEU A 220 23.19 -5.06 -0.30
N ILE A 221 23.11 -3.95 0.44
CA ILE A 221 23.78 -2.69 0.08
C ILE A 221 25.29 -2.87 0.00
N GLY A 222 25.88 -3.61 0.95
CA GLY A 222 27.32 -3.91 0.94
C GLY A 222 27.76 -4.73 -0.28
N ARG A 223 26.90 -5.59 -0.81
CA ARG A 223 27.15 -6.35 -2.04
C ARG A 223 26.97 -5.48 -3.28
N MET A 224 25.93 -4.66 -3.30
CA MET A 224 25.67 -3.75 -4.41
C MET A 224 26.77 -2.70 -4.58
N ASN A 225 27.30 -2.16 -3.47
CA ASN A 225 28.40 -1.22 -3.49
C ASN A 225 29.74 -1.84 -3.97
N GLN A 226 29.85 -3.17 -4.11
CA GLN A 226 31.00 -3.81 -4.76
C GLN A 226 30.90 -3.74 -6.28
N GLU A 227 29.68 -3.70 -6.81
CA GLU A 227 29.37 -3.69 -8.24
C GLU A 227 29.08 -2.26 -8.75
N MET A 228 28.84 -1.31 -7.85
CA MET A 228 28.36 0.05 -8.15
C MET A 228 28.92 1.11 -7.20
N GLU A 229 28.88 2.38 -7.64
CA GLU A 229 29.08 3.53 -6.76
C GLU A 229 28.05 3.53 -5.62
N GLU A 230 28.44 4.04 -4.45
CA GLU A 230 27.68 3.92 -3.20
C GLU A 230 26.27 4.52 -3.32
N ARG A 231 25.24 3.65 -3.31
CA ARG A 231 23.83 4.02 -3.54
C ARG A 231 22.89 3.29 -2.57
N GLY A 232 22.87 3.72 -1.31
CA GLY A 232 21.99 3.19 -0.28
C GLY A 232 21.41 4.27 0.63
N LEU A 233 20.09 4.27 0.78
CA LEU A 233 19.36 5.12 1.72
C LEU A 233 18.60 4.23 2.72
N THR A 234 18.46 4.70 3.95
CA THR A 234 17.53 4.05 4.90
C THR A 234 16.17 4.73 4.81
N ALA A 235 15.10 3.94 4.87
CA ALA A 235 13.73 4.45 4.86
C ALA A 235 13.49 5.46 6.01
N LEU A 236 12.98 6.64 5.66
CA LEU A 236 12.74 7.72 6.63
C LEU A 236 11.73 7.35 7.71
N ILE A 237 10.71 6.56 7.36
CA ILE A 237 9.72 6.04 8.31
C ILE A 237 10.35 5.10 9.34
N HIS A 238 11.34 4.30 8.93
CA HIS A 238 12.08 3.42 9.84
C HIS A 238 13.01 4.23 10.75
N GLN A 239 13.71 5.23 10.20
CA GLN A 239 14.54 6.14 11.00
C GLN A 239 13.71 6.90 12.04
N GLN A 240 12.53 7.39 11.66
CA GLN A 240 11.58 8.02 12.58
C GLN A 240 11.11 7.04 13.67
N ALA A 241 10.77 5.79 13.32
CA ALA A 241 10.37 4.77 14.28
C ALA A 241 11.50 4.43 15.27
N LEU A 242 12.75 4.44 14.82
CA LEU A 242 13.93 4.25 15.66
C LEU A 242 14.15 5.43 16.62
N CYS A 243 13.90 6.66 16.19
CA CYS A 243 13.92 7.83 17.10
C CYS A 243 12.95 7.63 18.27
N CYS A 244 11.81 6.97 18.07
CA CYS A 244 10.82 6.74 19.12
C CYS A 244 11.29 5.77 20.22
N LYS A 245 12.36 4.99 19.98
CA LYS A 245 12.85 4.00 20.94
C LYS A 245 13.47 4.61 22.19
N VAL A 246 13.93 5.87 22.14
CA VAL A 246 14.47 6.56 23.33
C VAL A 246 13.39 6.97 24.32
N LEU A 247 12.12 6.98 23.91
CA LEU A 247 10.99 7.20 24.82
C LEU A 247 10.72 5.94 25.65
N THR A 248 11.59 5.60 26.59
CA THR A 248 11.49 4.39 27.43
C THR A 248 10.57 4.61 28.63
N TRP A 249 9.29 4.27 28.47
CA TRP A 249 8.26 4.38 29.52
C TRP A 249 7.65 3.03 29.84
N ASP A 250 8.52 2.09 30.22
CA ASP A 250 8.12 0.73 30.59
C ASP A 250 7.05 0.68 31.67
N SER A 251 7.12 1.59 32.65
CA SER A 251 6.12 1.68 33.74
C SER A 251 4.71 2.00 33.22
N VAL A 252 4.58 2.77 32.15
CA VAL A 252 3.28 3.05 31.52
C VAL A 252 2.90 1.93 30.56
N MET A 253 3.81 1.55 29.66
CA MET A 253 3.52 0.57 28.60
C MET A 253 3.17 -0.79 29.17
N LYS A 254 3.87 -1.28 30.21
CA LYS A 254 3.56 -2.58 30.84
C LYS A 254 2.17 -2.60 31.46
N VAL A 255 1.76 -1.52 32.12
CA VAL A 255 0.41 -1.38 32.72
C VAL A 255 -0.66 -1.35 31.63
N VAL A 256 -0.49 -0.51 30.61
CA VAL A 256 -1.43 -0.39 29.47
C VAL A 256 -1.60 -1.74 28.77
N VAL A 257 -0.49 -2.40 28.41
CA VAL A 257 -0.51 -3.70 27.73
C VAL A 257 -1.13 -4.77 28.63
N SER A 258 -0.83 -4.79 29.93
CA SER A 258 -1.42 -5.74 30.89
C SER A 258 -2.94 -5.58 31.01
N CYS A 259 -3.45 -4.34 31.04
CA CYS A 259 -4.87 -4.05 31.07
C CYS A 259 -5.57 -4.51 29.80
N ILE A 260 -5.02 -4.16 28.63
CA ILE A 260 -5.55 -4.56 27.32
C ILE A 260 -5.55 -6.09 27.19
N ASN A 261 -4.43 -6.74 27.53
CA ASN A 261 -4.32 -8.19 27.47
C ASN A 261 -5.34 -8.85 28.39
N PHE A 262 -5.59 -8.32 29.58
CA PHE A 262 -6.61 -8.87 30.47
C PHE A 262 -8.03 -8.78 29.90
N ILE A 263 -8.38 -7.64 29.31
CA ILE A 263 -9.69 -7.43 28.66
C ILE A 263 -9.87 -8.41 27.51
N LYS A 264 -8.83 -8.58 26.69
CA LYS A 264 -8.89 -9.37 25.46
C LYS A 264 -8.48 -10.84 25.61
N ALA A 265 -8.01 -11.26 26.79
CA ALA A 265 -7.53 -12.62 27.04
C ALA A 265 -8.60 -13.70 26.82
N LYS A 266 -9.89 -13.38 27.02
CA LYS A 266 -11.00 -14.32 26.84
C LYS A 266 -12.12 -13.67 26.04
N GLY A 267 -12.68 -14.39 25.07
CA GLY A 267 -13.77 -13.88 24.22
C GLY A 267 -15.03 -13.46 24.99
N LEU A 268 -15.31 -14.05 26.17
CA LEU A 268 -16.39 -13.59 27.04
C LEU A 268 -16.09 -12.20 27.64
N LYS A 269 -14.90 -12.00 28.19
CA LYS A 269 -14.49 -10.71 28.78
C LYS A 269 -14.50 -9.61 27.74
N HIS A 270 -13.98 -9.91 26.55
CA HIS A 270 -13.95 -8.96 25.46
C HIS A 270 -15.36 -8.54 25.03
N ARG A 271 -16.30 -9.48 24.82
CA ARG A 271 -17.71 -9.16 24.52
C ARG A 271 -18.38 -8.34 25.61
N GLN A 272 -18.18 -8.72 26.88
CA GLN A 272 -18.71 -7.97 28.02
C GLN A 272 -18.16 -6.53 28.09
N PHE A 273 -16.89 -6.32 27.74
CA PHE A 273 -16.32 -4.98 27.68
C PHE A 273 -16.92 -4.14 26.54
N GLN A 274 -17.15 -4.74 25.36
CA GLN A 274 -17.79 -4.03 24.24
C GLN A 274 -19.24 -3.65 24.56
N GLU A 275 -19.98 -4.54 25.21
CA GLU A 275 -21.34 -4.27 25.69
C GLU A 275 -21.33 -3.13 26.72
N PHE A 276 -20.43 -3.19 27.71
CA PHE A 276 -20.24 -2.13 28.71
C PHE A 276 -19.94 -0.75 28.08
N LEU A 277 -19.05 -0.70 27.08
CA LEU A 277 -18.77 0.55 26.35
C LEU A 277 -19.99 1.07 25.57
N SER A 278 -20.77 0.17 24.98
CA SER A 278 -21.99 0.52 24.26
C SER A 278 -23.07 1.08 25.19
N GLU A 279 -23.24 0.51 26.38
CA GLU A 279 -24.20 0.97 27.39
C GLU A 279 -23.85 2.37 27.91
N LEU A 280 -22.56 2.67 28.05
CA LEU A 280 -22.07 3.98 28.47
C LEU A 280 -22.07 5.03 27.34
N GLY A 281 -22.41 4.63 26.10
CA GLY A 281 -22.34 5.51 24.93
C GLY A 281 -20.92 6.02 24.66
N SER A 282 -19.90 5.21 24.96
CA SER A 282 -18.50 5.61 24.83
C SER A 282 -18.14 5.90 23.37
N ALA A 283 -17.23 6.84 23.15
CA ALA A 283 -16.78 7.26 21.82
C ALA A 283 -16.14 6.12 21.02
N HIS A 284 -15.61 5.10 21.72
CA HIS A 284 -14.97 3.94 21.10
C HIS A 284 -15.64 2.65 21.54
N GLY A 285 -15.91 1.74 20.60
CA GLY A 285 -16.50 0.44 20.90
C GLY A 285 -15.51 -0.66 21.35
N ASN A 286 -14.20 -0.36 21.43
CA ASN A 286 -13.18 -1.34 21.85
C ASN A 286 -11.79 -0.71 22.12
N VAL A 287 -10.94 -1.45 22.84
CA VAL A 287 -9.48 -1.22 22.94
C VAL A 287 -8.70 -1.84 21.78
N LEU A 288 -7.52 -1.30 21.50
CA LEU A 288 -6.60 -1.77 20.46
C LEU A 288 -5.53 -2.73 21.02
N TYR A 289 -5.11 -3.73 20.25
CA TYR A 289 -3.94 -4.53 20.62
C TYR A 289 -2.64 -3.76 20.32
N TYR A 290 -1.69 -3.84 21.24
CA TYR A 290 -0.34 -3.34 21.04
C TYR A 290 0.49 -4.35 20.24
N THR A 291 1.26 -3.84 19.27
CA THR A 291 2.21 -4.61 18.47
C THR A 291 3.48 -3.79 18.31
N GLU A 292 4.60 -4.28 18.86
CA GLU A 292 5.87 -3.56 18.80
C GLU A 292 6.39 -3.38 17.37
N VAL A 293 6.13 -4.37 16.51
CA VAL A 293 6.55 -4.37 15.09
C VAL A 293 5.85 -3.32 14.22
N ARG A 294 4.68 -2.80 14.63
CA ARG A 294 3.97 -1.77 13.86
C ARG A 294 4.24 -0.39 14.44
N TRP A 295 5.01 0.43 13.73
CA TRP A 295 5.52 1.71 14.22
C TRP A 295 4.44 2.70 14.72
N LEU A 296 3.21 2.66 14.18
CA LEU A 296 2.10 3.52 14.66
C LEU A 296 1.35 2.98 15.87
N SER A 297 1.57 1.71 16.25
CA SER A 297 0.75 1.00 17.23
C SER A 297 0.79 1.66 18.60
N ARG A 298 1.98 2.04 19.07
CA ARG A 298 2.19 2.63 20.40
C ARG A 298 1.30 3.85 20.63
N GLY A 299 1.37 4.86 19.75
CA GLY A 299 0.57 6.08 19.91
C GLY A 299 -0.93 5.84 19.77
N ARG A 300 -1.37 4.97 18.84
CA ARG A 300 -2.79 4.63 18.68
C ARG A 300 -3.36 3.94 19.92
N VAL A 301 -2.60 3.01 20.50
CA VAL A 301 -2.98 2.29 21.72
C VAL A 301 -3.05 3.23 22.90
N LEU A 302 -2.04 4.08 23.10
CA LEU A 302 -2.00 5.04 24.20
C LEU A 302 -3.16 6.03 24.12
N ARG A 303 -3.42 6.63 22.94
CA ARG A 303 -4.55 7.54 22.73
C ARG A 303 -5.88 6.86 23.06
N ARG A 304 -6.12 5.66 22.50
CA ARG A 304 -7.34 4.88 22.79
C ARG A 304 -7.48 4.52 24.26
N PHE A 305 -6.37 4.15 24.91
CA PHE A 305 -6.36 3.75 26.31
C PHE A 305 -6.66 4.94 27.23
N TYR A 306 -6.06 6.10 26.95
CA TYR A 306 -6.31 7.35 27.66
C TYR A 306 -7.78 7.78 27.54
N GLU A 307 -8.34 7.76 26.32
CA GLU A 307 -9.74 8.15 26.07
C GLU A 307 -10.76 7.22 26.74
N LEU A 308 -10.38 5.96 26.98
CA LEU A 308 -11.20 4.95 27.67
C LEU A 308 -10.75 4.71 29.13
N LEU A 309 -9.87 5.55 29.67
CA LEU A 309 -9.26 5.29 30.98
C LEU A 309 -10.31 5.10 32.10
N PRO A 310 -11.36 5.94 32.21
CA PRO A 310 -12.41 5.74 33.21
C PRO A 310 -13.17 4.42 33.03
N GLU A 311 -13.57 4.09 31.80
CA GLU A 311 -14.31 2.87 31.48
C GLU A 311 -13.46 1.61 31.69
N ILE A 312 -12.18 1.66 31.32
CA ILE A 312 -11.22 0.58 31.56
C ILE A 312 -11.09 0.34 33.06
N ASN A 313 -10.89 1.39 33.86
CA ASN A 313 -10.74 1.26 35.30
C ASN A 313 -12.01 0.67 35.94
N ALA A 314 -13.19 1.20 35.60
CA ALA A 314 -14.47 0.71 36.10
C ALA A 314 -14.72 -0.75 35.71
N PHE A 315 -14.43 -1.12 34.46
CA PHE A 315 -14.60 -2.50 33.99
C PHE A 315 -13.65 -3.46 34.72
N LEU A 316 -12.37 -3.10 34.89
CA LEU A 316 -11.40 -3.93 35.61
C LEU A 316 -11.84 -4.16 37.07
N HIS A 317 -12.32 -3.12 37.75
CA HIS A 317 -12.90 -3.24 39.08
C HIS A 317 -14.11 -4.17 39.13
N SER A 318 -15.03 -4.10 38.15
CA SER A 318 -16.17 -5.04 38.06
C SER A 318 -15.78 -6.50 37.80
N LYS A 319 -14.50 -6.75 37.45
CA LYS A 319 -13.91 -8.09 37.26
C LYS A 319 -12.91 -8.45 38.37
N ASP A 320 -13.02 -7.79 39.52
CA ASP A 320 -12.17 -8.00 40.69
C ASP A 320 -10.67 -7.83 40.39
N LYS A 321 -10.32 -6.99 39.39
CA LYS A 321 -8.94 -6.65 39.05
C LYS A 321 -8.69 -5.18 39.39
N THR A 322 -7.95 -4.96 40.47
CA THR A 322 -7.44 -3.63 40.83
C THR A 322 -6.11 -3.37 40.16
N VAL A 323 -5.96 -2.19 39.56
CA VAL A 323 -4.71 -1.71 38.96
C VAL A 323 -4.41 -0.33 39.56
N PRO A 324 -3.62 -0.25 40.64
CA PRO A 324 -3.40 1.00 41.39
C PRO A 324 -2.89 2.16 40.54
N GLU A 325 -2.11 1.87 39.49
CA GLU A 325 -1.53 2.86 38.59
C GLU A 325 -2.60 3.68 37.85
N LEU A 326 -3.79 3.12 37.60
CA LEU A 326 -4.86 3.83 36.86
C LEU A 326 -5.46 4.99 37.66
N ILE A 327 -5.28 5.01 38.98
CA ILE A 327 -5.73 6.10 39.86
C ILE A 327 -4.56 6.95 40.38
N ASP A 328 -3.32 6.52 40.18
CA ASP A 328 -2.12 7.23 40.62
C ASP A 328 -1.92 8.54 39.81
N PRO A 329 -1.93 9.73 40.45
CA PRO A 329 -1.72 10.99 39.77
C PRO A 329 -0.38 11.09 39.05
N GLU A 330 0.70 10.53 39.61
CA GLU A 330 2.02 10.57 38.98
C GLU A 330 2.07 9.72 37.72
N TRP A 331 1.53 8.50 37.77
CA TRP A 331 1.41 7.65 36.60
C TRP A 331 0.54 8.27 35.50
N LYS A 332 -0.55 8.97 35.86
CA LYS A 332 -1.40 9.69 34.89
C LYS A 332 -0.66 10.81 34.16
N TRP A 333 0.26 11.52 34.82
CA TRP A 333 1.12 12.48 34.14
C TRP A 333 1.97 11.82 33.06
N HIS A 334 2.60 10.69 33.39
CA HIS A 334 3.39 9.94 32.43
C HIS A 334 2.54 9.38 31.28
N LEU A 335 1.32 8.89 31.55
CA LEU A 335 0.40 8.42 30.53
C LEU A 335 0.01 9.54 29.55
N THR A 336 -0.42 10.68 30.07
CA THR A 336 -0.91 11.80 29.24
C THR A 336 0.19 12.40 28.38
N PHE A 337 1.37 12.66 28.98
CA PHE A 337 2.54 13.15 28.26
C PHE A 337 2.95 12.18 27.13
N LEU A 338 3.09 10.89 27.45
CA LEU A 338 3.50 9.90 26.45
C LEU A 338 2.47 9.76 25.34
N THR A 339 1.18 9.85 25.68
CA THR A 339 0.08 9.81 24.70
C THR A 339 0.20 10.95 23.68
N ASP A 340 0.40 12.18 24.14
CA ASP A 340 0.49 13.34 23.25
C ASP A 340 1.77 13.32 22.40
N VAL A 341 2.93 12.99 22.98
CA VAL A 341 4.20 12.91 22.24
C VAL A 341 4.16 11.80 21.18
N THR A 342 3.63 10.63 21.52
CA THR A 342 3.52 9.53 20.54
C THR A 342 2.46 9.78 19.47
N GLU A 343 1.43 10.57 19.75
CA GLU A 343 0.49 11.00 18.71
C GLU A 343 1.15 11.99 17.73
N MET A 344 1.92 12.96 18.22
CA MET A 344 2.68 13.86 17.35
C MET A 344 3.65 13.10 16.45
N LEU A 345 4.35 12.10 17.00
CA LEU A 345 5.23 11.20 16.24
C LEU A 345 4.47 10.39 15.19
N ASN A 346 3.29 9.86 15.52
CA ASN A 346 2.43 9.16 14.56
C ASN A 346 1.96 10.09 13.44
N SER A 347 1.53 11.31 13.77
CA SER A 347 1.11 12.32 12.78
C SER A 347 2.25 12.65 11.83
N PHE A 348 3.45 12.84 12.36
CA PHE A 348 4.65 13.06 11.56
C PHE A 348 5.01 11.87 10.68
N ASN A 349 4.98 10.64 11.20
CA ASN A 349 5.23 9.43 10.41
C ASN A 349 4.28 9.32 9.21
N LEU A 350 2.98 9.63 9.41
CA LEU A 350 1.99 9.65 8.33
C LEU A 350 2.30 10.68 7.24
N GLN A 351 2.98 11.79 7.57
CA GLN A 351 3.38 12.81 6.59
C GLN A 351 4.54 12.37 5.69
N LEU A 352 5.34 11.40 6.13
CA LEU A 352 6.50 10.84 5.42
C LEU A 352 6.15 9.70 4.47
N GLN A 353 4.88 9.28 4.41
CA GLN A 353 4.42 8.17 3.57
C GLN A 353 3.24 8.57 2.70
N GLY A 354 2.95 7.73 1.71
CA GLY A 354 1.91 7.96 0.71
C GLY A 354 2.48 8.25 -0.68
N GLN A 355 1.60 8.18 -1.68
CA GLN A 355 1.97 8.35 -3.09
C GLN A 355 2.32 9.81 -3.41
N GLY A 356 3.27 10.00 -4.33
CA GLY A 356 3.59 11.32 -4.87
C GLY A 356 4.37 12.25 -3.92
N LYS A 357 4.91 11.72 -2.82
CA LYS A 357 5.78 12.47 -1.92
C LYS A 357 7.16 12.67 -2.56
N LEU A 358 7.65 13.91 -2.60
CA LEU A 358 9.01 14.24 -2.99
C LEU A 358 9.92 14.36 -1.77
N ILE A 359 11.23 14.24 -1.99
CA ILE A 359 12.22 14.35 -0.91
C ILE A 359 12.18 15.72 -0.24
N CYS A 360 11.92 16.80 -0.99
CA CYS A 360 11.77 18.15 -0.46
C CYS A 360 10.55 18.31 0.45
N ASP A 361 9.43 17.65 0.14
CA ASP A 361 8.25 17.63 1.01
C ASP A 361 8.56 16.92 2.33
N MET A 362 9.18 15.73 2.24
CA MET A 362 9.56 14.94 3.41
C MET A 362 10.58 15.69 4.27
N TYR A 363 11.57 16.33 3.66
CA TYR A 363 12.55 17.17 4.35
C TYR A 363 11.91 18.37 5.06
N SER A 364 10.95 19.03 4.40
CA SER A 364 10.19 20.13 5.00
C SER A 364 9.40 19.66 6.22
N HIS A 365 8.77 18.48 6.15
CA HIS A 365 8.09 17.87 7.30
C HIS A 365 9.06 17.54 8.43
N ILE A 366 10.24 16.97 8.14
CA ILE A 366 11.29 16.69 9.13
C ILE A 366 11.71 17.98 9.84
N LYS A 367 12.07 19.02 9.08
CA LYS A 367 12.50 20.30 9.64
C LYS A 367 11.41 20.96 10.48
N ALA A 368 10.18 20.93 10.00
CA ALA A 368 9.04 21.44 10.77
C ALA A 368 8.86 20.66 12.09
N PHE A 369 9.04 19.33 12.08
CA PHE A 369 8.95 18.52 13.29
C PHE A 369 10.09 18.78 14.28
N GLU A 370 11.33 18.94 13.80
CA GLU A 370 12.48 19.32 14.64
C GLU A 370 12.26 20.66 15.35
N VAL A 371 11.73 21.66 14.63
CA VAL A 371 11.37 22.96 15.20
C VAL A 371 10.24 22.80 16.22
N LYS A 372 9.19 22.03 15.91
CA LYS A 372 8.10 21.74 16.86
C LYS A 372 8.62 21.06 18.12
N LEU A 373 9.54 20.13 18.01
CA LEU A 373 10.12 19.42 19.15
C LEU A 373 10.96 20.37 20.03
N ALA A 374 11.72 21.27 19.42
CA ALA A 374 12.45 22.31 20.17
C ALA A 374 11.50 23.29 20.88
N LEU A 375 10.43 23.73 20.23
CA LEU A 375 9.40 24.59 20.84
C LEU A 375 8.69 23.86 21.98
N LEU A 376 8.36 22.58 21.79
CA LEU A 376 7.70 21.76 22.78
C LEU A 376 8.55 21.60 24.04
N LEU A 377 9.86 21.37 23.90
CA LEU A 377 10.79 21.29 25.03
C LEU A 377 10.77 22.59 25.87
N GLU A 378 10.83 23.75 25.22
CA GLU A 378 10.76 25.05 25.89
C GLU A 378 9.41 25.31 26.57
N GLN A 379 8.32 24.83 25.96
CA GLN A 379 6.98 24.91 26.52
C GLN A 379 6.83 24.02 27.76
N VAL A 380 7.33 22.79 27.71
CA VAL A 380 7.33 21.84 28.83
C VAL A 380 8.14 22.40 30.01
N LYS A 381 9.33 22.97 29.76
CA LYS A 381 10.15 23.67 30.78
C LYS A 381 9.35 24.77 31.51
N LYS A 382 8.51 25.48 30.76
CA LYS A 382 7.63 26.56 31.27
C LYS A 382 6.28 26.06 31.78
N HIS A 383 6.06 24.74 31.85
CA HIS A 383 4.79 24.12 32.23
C HIS A 383 3.60 24.62 31.38
N ASN A 384 3.85 24.90 30.10
CA ASN A 384 2.84 25.26 29.13
C ASN A 384 2.50 24.04 28.26
N PHE A 385 1.29 23.50 28.44
CA PHE A 385 0.86 22.27 27.78
C PHE A 385 -0.08 22.49 26.57
N ILE A 386 -0.11 23.70 26.00
CA ILE A 386 -1.08 24.06 24.93
C ILE A 386 -1.04 23.15 23.69
N HIS A 387 0.07 22.46 23.42
CA HIS A 387 0.23 21.51 22.31
C HIS A 387 0.24 20.04 22.78
N LEU A 388 -0.06 19.80 24.05
CA LEU A 388 -0.16 18.48 24.69
C LEU A 388 -1.57 18.37 25.30
N PRO A 389 -2.62 18.11 24.51
CA PRO A 389 -4.00 18.23 24.97
C PRO A 389 -4.35 17.28 26.12
N ALA A 390 -3.88 16.02 26.11
CA ALA A 390 -4.14 15.12 27.24
C ALA A 390 -3.44 15.59 28.51
N THR A 391 -2.22 16.09 28.38
CA THR A 391 -1.42 16.64 29.48
C THR A 391 -2.05 17.94 30.01
N GLN A 392 -2.55 18.80 29.12
CA GLN A 392 -3.25 20.03 29.47
C GLN A 392 -4.56 19.75 30.20
N ASN A 393 -5.33 18.77 29.75
CA ASN A 393 -6.57 18.35 30.41
C ASN A 393 -6.29 17.89 31.84
N LEU A 394 -5.28 17.03 32.03
CA LEU A 394 -4.89 16.59 33.38
C LEU A 394 -4.38 17.75 34.23
N SER A 395 -3.61 18.67 33.66
CA SER A 395 -3.17 19.87 34.37
C SER A 395 -4.33 20.73 34.86
N ALA A 396 -5.41 20.84 34.07
CA ALA A 396 -6.59 21.61 34.44
C ALA A 396 -7.39 20.99 35.60
N GLU A 397 -7.23 19.69 35.85
CA GLU A 397 -7.81 19.01 37.01
C GLU A 397 -7.11 19.37 38.32
N ASN A 398 -5.99 20.12 38.28
CA ASN A 398 -5.17 20.50 39.44
C ASN A 398 -4.77 19.30 40.32
N PRO A 399 -4.04 18.31 39.76
CA PRO A 399 -3.63 17.13 40.50
C PRO A 399 -2.71 17.50 41.67
N VAL A 400 -2.80 16.70 42.74
CA VAL A 400 -2.01 16.89 43.99
C VAL A 400 -0.51 16.79 43.74
N VAL A 401 -0.12 15.94 42.79
CA VAL A 401 1.28 15.72 42.41
C VAL A 401 1.64 16.66 41.24
N PRO A 402 2.74 17.43 41.33
CA PRO A 402 3.16 18.30 40.24
C PRO A 402 3.60 17.50 39.01
N PHE A 403 3.67 18.19 37.87
CA PHE A 403 4.16 17.60 36.63
C PHE A 403 5.62 17.12 36.77
N PRO A 404 5.97 15.90 36.35
CA PRO A 404 7.32 15.35 36.44
C PRO A 404 8.25 15.91 35.35
N ALA A 405 8.58 17.20 35.48
CA ALA A 405 9.29 17.98 34.46
C ALA A 405 10.62 17.36 34.02
N GLU A 406 11.50 17.02 34.97
CA GLU A 406 12.84 16.49 34.70
C GLU A 406 12.83 15.30 33.73
N LYS A 407 11.99 14.30 34.00
CA LYS A 407 11.90 13.09 33.19
C LYS A 407 11.32 13.39 31.80
N CYS A 408 10.29 14.22 31.72
CA CYS A 408 9.65 14.59 30.47
C CYS A 408 10.57 15.44 29.58
N GLU A 409 11.34 16.37 30.17
CA GLU A 409 12.33 17.18 29.47
C GLU A 409 13.47 16.32 28.93
N GLU A 410 14.04 15.42 29.75
CA GLU A 410 15.10 14.49 29.35
C GLU A 410 14.67 13.66 28.12
N ALA A 411 13.42 13.18 28.11
CA ALA A 411 12.89 12.43 26.99
C ALA A 411 12.78 13.23 25.68
N LEU A 412 12.38 14.50 25.76
CA LEU A 412 12.33 15.38 24.59
C LEU A 412 13.73 15.75 24.10
N GLU A 413 14.68 15.93 25.02
CA GLU A 413 16.08 16.19 24.68
C GLU A 413 16.73 14.98 23.98
N MET A 414 16.53 13.77 24.51
CA MET A 414 16.97 12.53 23.87
C MET A 414 16.32 12.34 22.48
N LEU A 415 15.01 12.57 22.38
CA LEU A 415 14.30 12.47 21.10
C LEU A 415 14.86 13.47 20.08
N LYS A 416 15.13 14.71 20.50
CA LYS A 416 15.72 15.74 19.63
C LYS A 416 17.13 15.37 19.17
N ALA A 417 17.94 14.80 20.07
CA ALA A 417 19.27 14.32 19.74
C ALA A 417 19.22 13.18 18.70
N GLU A 418 18.32 12.20 18.87
CA GLU A 418 18.13 11.13 17.90
C GLU A 418 17.73 11.65 16.53
N PHE A 419 16.80 12.60 16.44
CA PHE A 419 16.43 13.20 15.16
C PHE A 419 17.65 13.81 14.44
N GLY A 420 18.49 14.56 15.17
CA GLY A 420 19.70 15.16 14.59
C GLY A 420 20.75 14.14 14.14
N VAL A 421 20.80 12.95 14.75
CA VAL A 421 21.68 11.86 14.32
C VAL A 421 21.10 11.13 13.12
N ARG A 422 19.81 10.75 13.20
CA ARG A 422 19.13 9.86 12.27
C ARG A 422 18.80 10.51 10.93
N PHE A 423 18.55 11.82 10.91
CA PHE A 423 18.28 12.59 9.70
C PHE A 423 19.48 13.41 9.20
N ARG A 424 20.67 13.15 9.73
CA ARG A 424 21.90 13.88 9.39
C ARG A 424 22.18 13.93 7.89
N GLU A 425 22.04 12.81 7.18
CA GLU A 425 22.30 12.73 5.74
C GLU A 425 21.43 13.69 4.95
N LEU A 426 20.17 13.87 5.33
CA LEU A 426 19.30 14.85 4.69
C LEU A 426 19.71 16.29 5.00
N HIS A 427 20.29 16.54 6.17
CA HIS A 427 20.81 17.87 6.50
C HIS A 427 22.08 18.19 5.73
N VAL A 428 22.92 17.20 5.43
CA VAL A 428 24.09 17.37 4.57
C VAL A 428 23.66 17.79 3.17
N ASN A 429 22.62 17.17 2.63
CA ASN A 429 22.07 17.46 1.29
C ASN A 429 21.00 18.58 1.28
N ALA A 430 20.96 19.42 2.32
CA ALA A 430 19.90 20.41 2.49
C ALA A 430 19.89 21.46 1.37
N LYS A 431 21.06 21.80 0.82
CA LYS A 431 21.18 22.82 -0.23
C LYS A 431 20.58 22.31 -1.54
N GLU A 432 20.92 21.09 -1.92
CA GLU A 432 20.43 20.39 -3.12
C GLU A 432 18.91 20.17 -3.03
N ILE A 433 18.42 19.75 -1.85
CA ILE A 433 16.98 19.58 -1.61
C ILE A 433 16.24 20.91 -1.78
N ARG A 434 16.79 22.02 -1.27
CA ARG A 434 16.19 23.36 -1.40
C ARG A 434 16.24 23.87 -2.83
N LEU A 435 17.34 23.65 -3.53
CA LEU A 435 17.49 23.96 -4.95
C LEU A 435 16.43 23.25 -5.79
N PHE A 436 16.22 21.96 -5.55
CA PHE A 436 15.16 21.20 -6.21
C PHE A 436 13.76 21.69 -5.82
N GLN A 437 13.54 22.08 -4.56
CA GLN A 437 12.24 22.56 -4.09
C GLN A 437 11.84 23.90 -4.71
N ASN A 438 12.77 24.85 -4.77
CA ASN A 438 12.54 26.18 -5.30
C ASN A 438 13.87 26.80 -5.76
N PRO A 439 14.21 26.72 -7.05
CA PRO A 439 15.48 27.23 -7.55
C PRO A 439 15.57 28.77 -7.50
N PHE A 440 14.45 29.48 -7.51
CA PHE A 440 14.40 30.96 -7.54
C PHE A 440 14.87 31.65 -6.24
N VAL A 441 14.98 30.89 -5.15
CA VAL A 441 15.36 31.43 -3.83
C VAL A 441 16.77 30.99 -3.41
N VAL A 442 17.47 30.26 -4.27
CA VAL A 442 18.84 29.82 -4.00
C VAL A 442 19.83 30.93 -4.34
N ASP A 443 20.83 31.07 -3.48
CA ASP A 443 21.98 31.93 -3.77
C ASP A 443 22.80 31.30 -4.90
N ILE A 444 22.80 31.96 -6.07
CA ILE A 444 23.50 31.49 -7.27
C ILE A 444 25.00 31.33 -6.98
N ASP A 445 25.59 32.18 -6.14
CA ASP A 445 27.02 32.11 -5.79
C ASP A 445 27.35 30.86 -4.95
N GLU A 446 26.36 30.28 -4.25
CA GLU A 446 26.51 29.04 -3.49
C GLU A 446 26.12 27.77 -4.28
N ALA A 447 25.52 27.91 -5.46
CA ALA A 447 25.12 26.78 -6.29
C ALA A 447 26.34 26.12 -6.97
N GLN A 448 26.18 24.87 -7.41
CA GLN A 448 27.23 24.23 -8.21
C GLN A 448 27.46 25.03 -9.51
N PRO A 449 28.73 25.28 -9.91
CA PRO A 449 29.04 26.07 -11.09
C PRO A 449 28.35 25.59 -12.37
N SER A 450 28.06 24.30 -12.48
CA SER A 450 27.37 23.69 -13.62
C SER A 450 25.90 24.10 -13.77
N TYR A 451 25.31 24.75 -12.76
CA TYR A 451 23.92 25.19 -12.79
C TYR A 451 23.79 26.72 -12.76
N GLN A 452 24.88 27.46 -12.50
CA GLN A 452 24.79 28.88 -12.16
C GLN A 452 24.21 29.73 -13.30
N PHE A 453 24.55 29.43 -14.55
CA PHE A 453 24.00 30.14 -15.69
C PHE A 453 22.55 29.78 -15.93
N GLU A 454 22.18 28.51 -15.85
CA GLU A 454 20.80 28.07 -15.97
C GLU A 454 19.93 28.69 -14.86
N LEU A 455 20.43 28.77 -13.63
CA LEU A 455 19.74 29.42 -12.52
C LEU A 455 19.62 30.94 -12.69
N ALA A 456 20.59 31.59 -13.34
CA ALA A 456 20.52 33.01 -13.66
C ALA A 456 19.50 33.32 -14.78
N GLU A 457 19.10 32.32 -15.57
CA GLU A 457 18.12 32.43 -16.64
C GLU A 457 16.67 32.09 -16.23
N LEU A 458 16.48 31.46 -15.06
CA LEU A 458 15.15 31.20 -14.47
C LEU A 458 14.49 32.49 -13.98
#